data_AF-A0A0G4NAJ9-F1
#
_entry.id   AF-A0A0G4NAJ9-F1
#
_cell.length_a   1.000
_cell.length_b   1.000
_cell.length_c   1.000
_cell.angle_alpha   90.00
_cell.angle_beta   90.00
_cell.angle_gamma   90.00
#
_symmetry.space_group_name_H-M   'P 1'
#
loop_
_entity.id
_entity.type
_entity.pdbx_description
1 polymer ?
#
loop_
_entity_poly.entity_id
_entity_poly.type
_entity_poly.pdbx_seq_one_letter_code
_entity_poly.pdbx_strand_id
1 'polypeptide(L)'
;MIFGRVIAGIGGGGLMSISTFLASDLVPLRKRGIIQGVGNIAYGGGAMLGGVFGGLINDHTAWGWRLAFLIQVPPVVVSAIIVAVLVRVPPKASDKSYLARIDFVGAFLTISFLVLLLLGLNAGGNIVPWLHPLPLTTIPLSVVAFVAFIIWESRAKQPIIPVKLLMHRTVIAACLCNFLSTMVIMMALFYVPLYLQVIGLSATDAGLRLLPSPLGISVFSLGCGYLMKKTGRYL
;
A
#
# COMPACT_ATOMS: atom_id res chain seq x y z
N MET A 1 -3.10 -18.75 9.89
CA MET A 1 -2.36 -17.81 9.01
C MET A 1 -3.28 -16.84 8.27
N ILE A 2 -4.39 -17.30 7.66
CA ILE A 2 -5.29 -16.43 6.87
C ILE A 2 -5.95 -15.35 7.73
N PHE A 3 -6.52 -15.70 8.89
CA PHE A 3 -7.16 -14.72 9.78
C PHE A 3 -6.19 -13.62 10.26
N GLY A 4 -4.94 -13.99 10.58
CA GLY A 4 -3.89 -13.02 10.92
C GLY A 4 -3.53 -12.09 9.76
N ARG A 5 -3.57 -12.59 8.51
CA ARG A 5 -3.39 -11.76 7.30
C ARG A 5 -4.56 -10.80 7.08
N VAL A 6 -5.78 -11.20 7.40
CA VAL A 6 -6.96 -10.32 7.35
C VAL A 6 -6.80 -9.18 8.35
N ILE A 7 -6.46 -9.48 9.61
CA ILE A 7 -6.23 -8.44 10.63
C ILE A 7 -5.08 -7.51 10.24
N ALA A 8 -3.95 -8.06 9.79
CA ALA A 8 -2.80 -7.28 9.36
C ALA A 8 -3.11 -6.42 8.13
N GLY A 9 -3.93 -6.90 7.19
CA GLY A 9 -4.36 -6.14 6.03
C GLY A 9 -5.26 -4.97 6.41
N ILE A 10 -6.26 -5.20 7.27
CA ILE A 10 -7.15 -4.14 7.78
C ILE A 10 -6.34 -3.09 8.54
N GLY A 11 -5.45 -3.52 9.45
CA GLY A 11 -4.58 -2.63 10.21
C GLY A 11 -3.61 -1.84 9.34
N GLY A 12 -2.92 -2.50 8.40
CA GLY A 12 -1.95 -1.87 7.52
C GLY A 12 -2.57 -0.83 6.59
N GLY A 13 -3.73 -1.15 5.99
CA GLY A 13 -4.47 -0.20 5.16
C GLY A 13 -4.97 0.99 5.97
N GLY A 14 -5.59 0.74 7.13
CA GLY A 14 -6.07 1.78 8.04
C GLY A 14 -4.96 2.71 8.51
N LEU A 15 -3.82 2.16 8.93
CA LEU A 15 -2.67 2.95 9.38
C LEU A 15 -2.09 3.81 8.27
N MET A 16 -1.92 3.30 7.05
CA MET A 16 -1.42 4.11 5.94
C MET A 16 -2.39 5.25 5.59
N SER A 17 -3.70 4.95 5.49
CA SER A 17 -4.70 5.96 5.15
C SER A 17 -4.81 7.04 6.24
N ILE A 18 -4.97 6.65 7.50
CA ILE A 18 -5.10 7.59 8.62
C ILE A 18 -3.84 8.43 8.78
N SER A 19 -2.65 7.84 8.68
CA SER A 19 -1.39 8.58 8.76
C SER A 19 -1.28 9.65 7.67
N THR A 20 -1.69 9.32 6.44
CA THR A 20 -1.68 10.25 5.31
C THR A 20 -2.68 11.39 5.51
N PHE A 21 -3.89 11.09 6.00
CA PHE A 21 -4.89 12.11 6.31
C PHE A 21 -4.43 13.04 7.43
N LEU A 22 -3.90 12.49 8.51
CA LEU A 22 -3.43 13.24 9.67
C LEU A 22 -2.26 14.16 9.28
N ALA A 23 -1.32 13.65 8.47
CA ALA A 23 -0.25 14.46 7.89
C ALA A 23 -0.81 15.58 7.00
N SER A 24 -1.88 15.33 6.23
CA SER A 24 -2.49 16.37 5.39
C SER A 24 -3.20 17.45 6.20
N ASP A 25 -3.81 17.10 7.33
CA ASP A 25 -4.57 18.00 8.18
C ASP A 25 -3.69 18.88 9.08
N LEU A 26 -2.60 18.32 9.60
CA LEU A 26 -1.67 19.03 10.51
C LEU A 26 -0.63 19.87 9.76
N VAL A 27 -0.36 19.55 8.48
CA VAL A 27 0.77 20.12 7.75
C VAL A 27 0.31 21.03 6.60
N PRO A 28 0.76 22.30 6.59
CA PRO A 28 0.47 23.20 5.48
C PRO A 28 1.06 22.69 4.16
N LEU A 29 0.34 22.87 3.05
CA LEU A 29 0.65 22.36 1.70
C LEU A 29 2.13 22.46 1.30
N ARG A 30 2.80 23.57 1.65
CA ARG A 30 4.20 23.85 1.29
C ARG A 30 5.23 22.97 2.02
N LYS A 31 4.87 22.38 3.17
CA LYS A 31 5.75 21.48 3.95
C LYS A 31 5.42 19.99 3.76
N ARG A 32 4.31 19.67 3.07
CA ARG A 32 3.85 18.27 2.88
C ARG A 32 4.89 17.39 2.19
N GLY A 33 5.58 17.90 1.16
CA GLY A 33 6.61 17.12 0.45
C GLY A 33 7.79 16.71 1.34
N ILE A 34 8.21 17.57 2.28
CA ILE A 34 9.29 17.23 3.23
C ILE A 34 8.82 16.16 4.22
N ILE A 35 7.60 16.29 4.73
CA ILE A 35 7.06 15.34 5.72
C ILE A 35 6.77 13.99 5.07
N GLN A 36 6.29 13.97 3.82
CA GLN A 36 6.15 12.74 3.04
C GLN A 36 7.51 12.10 2.74
N GLY A 37 8.54 12.91 2.45
CA GLY A 37 9.92 12.43 2.34
C GLY A 37 10.45 11.80 3.63
N VAL A 38 10.27 12.45 4.79
CA VAL A 38 10.65 11.89 6.10
C VAL A 38 9.89 10.59 6.39
N GLY A 39 8.59 10.54 6.07
CA GLY A 39 7.78 9.32 6.17
C GLY A 39 8.32 8.19 5.30
N ASN A 40 8.75 8.49 4.06
CA ASN A 40 9.35 7.51 3.17
C ASN A 40 10.72 7.00 3.66
N ILE A 41 11.54 7.84 4.33
CA ILE A 41 12.77 7.36 4.98
C ILE A 41 12.42 6.39 6.10
N ALA A 42 11.47 6.73 6.97
CA ALA A 42 11.08 5.87 8.08
C ALA A 42 10.52 4.53 7.56
N TYR A 43 9.72 4.58 6.50
CA TYR A 43 9.22 3.40 5.80
C TYR A 43 10.35 2.57 5.17
N GLY A 44 11.26 3.20 4.44
CA GLY A 44 12.40 2.54 3.79
C GLY A 44 13.38 1.93 4.79
N GLY A 45 13.70 2.64 5.87
CA GLY A 45 14.52 2.14 6.97
C GLY A 45 13.85 0.98 7.70
N GLY A 46 12.53 1.07 7.95
CA GLY A 46 11.74 -0.03 8.50
C GLY A 46 11.74 -1.26 7.59
N ALA A 47 11.58 -1.07 6.28
CA ALA A 47 11.61 -2.15 5.29
C ALA A 47 12.99 -2.83 5.22
N MET A 48 14.09 -2.07 5.31
CA MET A 48 15.45 -2.64 5.40
C MET A 48 15.64 -3.48 6.66
N LEU A 49 15.37 -2.90 7.83
CA LEU A 49 15.54 -3.59 9.10
C LEU A 49 14.67 -4.85 9.13
N GLY A 50 13.42 -4.75 8.65
CA GLY A 50 12.51 -5.88 8.52
C GLY A 50 13.06 -7.00 7.62
N GLY A 51 13.67 -6.67 6.48
CA GLY A 51 14.29 -7.64 5.58
C GLY A 51 15.49 -8.36 6.20
N VAL A 52 16.40 -7.62 6.85
CA VAL A 52 17.62 -8.19 7.47
C VAL A 52 17.29 -9.05 8.69
N PHE A 53 16.53 -8.50 9.64
CA PHE A 53 16.15 -9.25 10.83
C PHE A 53 15.24 -10.42 10.46
N GLY A 54 14.35 -10.26 9.48
CA GLY A 54 13.50 -11.34 8.97
C GLY A 54 14.31 -12.48 8.33
N GLY A 55 15.32 -12.16 7.52
CA GLY A 55 16.20 -13.14 6.88
C GLY A 55 17.11 -13.88 7.87
N LEU A 56 17.76 -13.14 8.77
CA LEU A 56 18.65 -13.71 9.79
C LEU A 56 17.89 -14.68 10.72
N ILE A 57 16.68 -14.30 11.15
CA ILE A 57 15.85 -15.14 12.03
C ILE A 57 15.38 -16.40 11.30
N ASN A 58 15.07 -16.28 10.00
CA ASN A 58 14.64 -17.43 9.18
C ASN A 58 15.75 -18.48 9.02
N ASP A 59 17.00 -18.03 8.84
CA ASP A 59 18.12 -18.94 8.53
C ASP A 59 18.80 -19.51 9.79
N HIS A 60 18.77 -18.82 10.92
CA HIS A 60 19.57 -19.21 12.11
C HIS A 60 18.76 -19.80 13.27
N THR A 61 17.42 -19.82 13.22
CA THR A 61 16.61 -20.27 14.37
C THR A 61 15.68 -21.44 14.02
N ALA A 62 15.68 -22.49 14.85
CA ALA A 62 14.81 -23.67 14.71
C ALA A 62 13.29 -23.36 14.77
N TRP A 63 12.93 -22.17 15.28
CA TRP A 63 11.55 -21.66 15.33
C TRP A 63 11.09 -20.98 14.02
N GLY A 64 12.00 -20.80 13.06
CA GLY A 64 11.76 -20.38 11.69
C GLY A 64 11.02 -19.03 11.55
N TRP A 65 10.24 -18.92 10.47
CA TRP A 65 9.47 -17.73 10.07
C TRP A 65 8.50 -17.15 11.13
N ARG A 66 8.15 -17.90 12.17
CA ARG A 66 7.21 -17.46 13.22
C ARG A 66 7.76 -16.33 14.08
N LEU A 67 9.06 -16.38 14.41
CA LEU A 67 9.73 -15.33 15.17
C LEU A 67 9.79 -14.01 14.40
N ALA A 68 9.88 -14.06 13.07
CA ALA A 68 9.87 -12.87 12.23
C ALA A 68 8.55 -12.07 12.33
N PHE A 69 7.43 -12.73 12.66
CA PHE A 69 6.15 -12.04 12.92
C PHE A 69 6.02 -11.56 14.36
N LEU A 70 6.49 -12.35 15.33
CA LEU A 70 6.43 -11.98 16.76
C LEU A 70 7.30 -10.76 17.07
N ILE A 71 8.45 -10.62 16.42
CA ILE A 71 9.36 -9.49 16.66
C ILE A 71 8.80 -8.15 16.18
N GLN A 72 7.80 -8.16 15.29
CA GLN A 72 7.11 -6.95 14.83
C GLN A 72 6.07 -6.46 15.84
N VAL A 73 5.59 -7.32 16.74
CA VAL A 73 4.53 -6.97 17.71
C VAL A 73 4.98 -5.91 18.72
N PRO A 74 6.15 -6.03 19.40
CA PRO A 74 6.59 -5.02 20.36
C PRO A 74 6.76 -3.61 19.77
N PRO A 75 7.42 -3.42 18.60
CA PRO A 75 7.49 -2.12 17.94
C PRO A 75 6.12 -1.51 17.60
N VAL A 76 5.17 -2.35 17.18
CA VAL A 76 3.80 -1.91 16.88
C VAL A 76 3.06 -1.48 18.15
N VAL A 77 3.24 -2.17 19.27
CA VAL A 77 2.64 -1.77 20.56
C VAL A 77 3.24 -0.45 21.05
N VAL A 78 4.57 -0.30 20.97
CA VAL A 78 5.24 0.94 21.35
C VAL A 78 4.76 2.12 20.49
N SER A 79 4.66 1.93 19.17
CA SER A 79 4.17 2.99 18.29
C SER A 79 2.70 3.34 18.57
N ALA A 80 1.86 2.36 18.88
CA ALA A 80 0.48 2.59 19.28
C ALA A 80 0.38 3.43 20.57
N ILE A 81 1.21 3.15 21.58
CA ILE A 81 1.26 3.93 22.83
C ILE A 81 1.73 5.36 22.56
N ILE A 82 2.78 5.54 21.75
CA ILE A 82 3.30 6.85 21.37
C ILE A 82 2.21 7.67 20.68
N VAL A 83 1.50 7.08 19.72
CA VAL A 83 0.39 7.76 19.02
C VAL A 83 -0.72 8.14 19.99
N ALA A 84 -1.12 7.23 20.89
CA ALA A 84 -2.17 7.48 21.87
C ALA A 84 -1.84 8.64 22.82
N VAL A 85 -0.57 8.83 23.17
CA VAL A 85 -0.14 9.87 24.12
C VAL A 85 0.15 11.21 23.44
N LEU A 86 0.83 11.20 22.29
CA LEU A 86 1.34 12.41 21.63
C LEU A 86 0.37 13.00 20.60
N VAL A 87 -0.46 12.19 19.95
CA VAL A 87 -1.32 12.67 18.86
C VAL A 87 -2.64 13.18 19.43
N ARG A 88 -2.68 14.47 19.74
CA ARG A 88 -3.93 15.19 20.05
C ARG A 88 -4.50 15.80 18.77
N VAL A 89 -5.42 15.09 18.12
CA VAL A 89 -6.15 15.63 16.97
C VAL A 89 -7.22 16.59 17.48
N PRO A 90 -7.22 17.87 17.07
CA PRO A 90 -8.31 18.78 17.42
C PRO A 90 -9.61 18.23 16.84
N PRO A 91 -10.70 18.13 17.62
CA PRO A 91 -11.95 17.58 17.13
C PRO A 91 -12.49 18.47 16.02
N LYS A 92 -12.53 17.96 14.78
CA LYS A 92 -13.34 18.55 13.72
C LYS A 92 -14.81 18.24 14.04
N ALA A 93 -15.42 19.10 14.85
CA ALA A 93 -16.85 19.07 15.11
C ALA A 93 -17.59 19.18 13.77
N SER A 94 -18.43 18.20 13.48
CA SER A 94 -19.24 18.20 12.28
C SER A 94 -20.61 17.67 12.62
N ASP A 95 -21.62 18.53 12.56
CA ASP A 95 -23.03 18.27 12.92
C ASP A 95 -23.77 17.26 12.00
N LYS A 96 -23.05 16.46 11.22
CA LYS A 96 -23.64 15.39 10.41
C LYS A 96 -23.25 14.04 10.99
N SER A 97 -24.24 13.14 11.13
CA SER A 97 -24.01 11.75 11.50
C SER A 97 -22.86 11.17 10.66
N TYR A 98 -21.79 10.72 11.34
CA TYR A 98 -20.59 10.15 10.72
C TYR A 98 -20.93 9.03 9.71
N LEU A 99 -22.03 8.31 9.95
CA LEU A 99 -22.52 7.22 9.11
C LEU A 99 -23.15 7.70 7.79
N ALA A 100 -23.75 8.90 7.76
CA ALA A 100 -24.37 9.45 6.55
C ALA A 100 -23.35 9.96 5.53
N ARG A 101 -22.05 9.97 5.87
CA ARG A 101 -20.95 10.38 5.00
C ARG A 101 -20.25 9.23 4.30
N ILE A 102 -20.57 7.99 4.67
CA ILE A 102 -19.90 6.80 4.14
C ILE A 102 -20.69 6.30 2.93
N ASP A 103 -20.03 6.23 1.77
CA ASP A 103 -20.58 5.60 0.58
C ASP A 103 -20.40 4.07 0.67
N PHE A 104 -21.33 3.41 1.37
CA PHE A 104 -21.33 1.96 1.54
C PHE A 104 -21.48 1.20 0.22
N VAL A 105 -22.23 1.76 -0.73
CA VAL A 105 -22.46 1.12 -2.03
C VAL A 105 -21.21 1.23 -2.89
N GLY A 106 -20.57 2.40 -2.92
CA GLY A 106 -19.26 2.60 -3.56
C GLY A 106 -18.21 1.65 -2.98
N ALA A 107 -18.10 1.58 -1.65
CA ALA A 107 -17.16 0.68 -0.98
C ALA A 107 -17.42 -0.79 -1.33
N PHE A 108 -18.68 -1.24 -1.30
CA PHE A 108 -19.04 -2.62 -1.66
C PHE A 108 -18.69 -2.96 -3.12
N LEU A 109 -18.96 -2.04 -4.06
CA LEU A 109 -18.61 -2.21 -5.46
C LEU A 109 -17.09 -2.26 -5.67
N THR A 110 -16.33 -1.41 -5.01
CA THR A 110 -14.85 -1.43 -5.09
C THR A 110 -14.28 -2.73 -4.53
N ILE A 111 -14.76 -3.17 -3.37
CA ILE A 111 -14.32 -4.43 -2.75
C ILE A 111 -14.66 -5.61 -3.65
N SER A 112 -15.89 -5.66 -4.18
CA SER A 112 -16.33 -6.73 -5.07
C SER A 112 -15.50 -6.78 -6.36
N PHE A 113 -15.23 -5.63 -6.97
CA PHE A 113 -14.35 -5.52 -8.13
C PHE A 113 -12.95 -6.08 -7.83
N LEU A 114 -12.31 -5.62 -6.75
CA LEU A 114 -10.96 -6.04 -6.38
C LEU A 114 -10.89 -7.53 -6.09
N VAL A 115 -11.86 -8.08 -5.35
CA VAL A 115 -11.91 -9.51 -5.02
C VAL A 115 -12.07 -10.36 -6.28
N LEU A 116 -12.99 -9.99 -7.18
CA LEU A 116 -13.21 -10.73 -8.44
C LEU A 116 -11.99 -10.67 -9.36
N LEU A 117 -11.37 -9.51 -9.47
CA LEU A 117 -10.17 -9.32 -10.30
C LEU A 117 -8.99 -10.14 -9.76
N LEU A 118 -8.73 -10.03 -8.45
CA LEU A 118 -7.66 -10.79 -7.79
C LEU A 118 -7.90 -12.30 -7.87
N LEU A 119 -9.13 -12.75 -7.67
CA LEU A 119 -9.49 -14.17 -7.76
C LEU A 119 -9.25 -14.70 -9.18
N GLY A 120 -9.66 -13.96 -10.21
CA GLY A 120 -9.46 -14.35 -11.60
C GLY A 120 -8.00 -14.42 -12.00
N LEU A 121 -7.21 -13.40 -11.65
CA LEU A 121 -5.78 -13.35 -11.96
C LEU A 121 -4.96 -14.35 -11.15
N ASN A 122 -5.33 -14.61 -9.90
CA ASN A 122 -4.61 -15.57 -9.06
C ASN A 122 -4.95 -17.02 -9.41
N ALA A 123 -6.22 -17.29 -9.77
CA ALA A 123 -6.63 -18.64 -10.16
C ALA A 123 -6.12 -19.00 -11.57
N GLY A 124 -6.12 -18.05 -12.50
CA GLY A 124 -5.68 -18.23 -13.88
C GLY A 124 -4.18 -18.52 -13.97
N GLY A 125 -3.83 -19.75 -14.39
CA GLY A 125 -2.45 -20.16 -14.64
C GLY A 125 -1.69 -20.69 -13.43
N ASN A 126 -2.17 -20.48 -12.20
CA ASN A 126 -1.55 -21.00 -10.99
C ASN A 126 -2.31 -22.20 -10.39
N ILE A 127 -3.64 -22.08 -10.26
CA ILE A 127 -4.49 -23.12 -9.65
C ILE A 127 -5.28 -23.87 -10.73
N VAL A 128 -5.80 -23.14 -11.72
CA VAL A 128 -6.58 -23.70 -12.82
C VAL A 128 -6.09 -23.17 -14.16
N PRO A 129 -6.25 -23.93 -15.26
CA PRO A 129 -5.97 -23.44 -16.60
C PRO A 129 -6.78 -22.17 -16.92
N TRP A 130 -6.24 -21.30 -17.77
CA TRP A 130 -6.90 -20.06 -18.19
C TRP A 130 -8.29 -20.26 -18.81
N LEU A 131 -8.50 -21.41 -19.47
CA LEU A 131 -9.79 -21.80 -20.07
C LEU A 131 -10.83 -22.33 -19.07
N HIS A 132 -10.48 -22.46 -17.79
CA HIS A 132 -11.44 -22.89 -16.78
C HIS A 132 -12.55 -21.84 -16.61
N PRO A 133 -13.81 -22.21 -16.32
CA PRO A 133 -14.92 -21.27 -16.15
C PRO A 133 -14.70 -20.24 -15.03
N LEU A 134 -13.82 -20.53 -14.07
CA LEU A 134 -13.53 -19.64 -12.94
C LEU A 134 -12.85 -18.33 -13.41
N PRO A 135 -11.64 -18.32 -14.01
CA PRO A 135 -11.06 -17.08 -14.54
C PRO A 135 -11.93 -16.43 -15.64
N LEU A 136 -12.57 -17.26 -16.47
CA LEU A 136 -13.39 -16.80 -17.60
C LEU A 136 -14.65 -16.03 -17.16
N THR A 137 -15.19 -16.32 -15.97
CA THR A 137 -16.37 -15.60 -15.43
C THR A 137 -15.98 -14.48 -14.49
N THR A 138 -14.94 -14.65 -13.67
CA THR A 138 -14.53 -13.64 -12.68
C THR A 138 -13.93 -12.40 -13.33
N ILE A 139 -13.19 -12.54 -14.43
CA ILE A 139 -12.56 -11.39 -15.11
C ILE A 139 -13.64 -10.49 -15.75
N PRO A 140 -14.58 -10.98 -16.59
CA PRO A 140 -15.67 -10.14 -17.09
C PRO A 140 -16.54 -9.56 -15.98
N LEU A 141 -16.83 -10.34 -14.93
CA LEU A 141 -17.64 -9.85 -13.81
C LEU A 141 -16.94 -8.71 -13.04
N SER A 142 -15.60 -8.74 -12.93
CA SER A 142 -14.83 -7.63 -12.38
C SER A 142 -14.97 -6.36 -13.23
N VAL A 143 -14.93 -6.48 -14.57
CA VAL A 143 -15.14 -5.34 -15.48
C VAL A 143 -16.54 -4.76 -15.31
N VAL A 144 -17.56 -5.61 -15.20
CA VAL A 144 -18.94 -5.17 -14.94
C VAL A 144 -19.05 -4.44 -13.59
N ALA A 145 -18.45 -4.98 -12.53
CA ALA A 145 -18.42 -4.34 -11.21
C ALA A 145 -17.69 -2.98 -11.24
N PHE A 146 -16.62 -2.85 -12.02
CA PHE A 146 -15.89 -1.61 -12.21
C PHE A 146 -16.71 -0.55 -12.96
N VAL A 147 -17.40 -0.95 -14.03
CA VAL A 147 -18.31 -0.05 -14.76
C VAL A 147 -19.46 0.39 -13.86
N ALA A 148 -20.04 -0.53 -13.09
CA ALA A 148 -21.09 -0.23 -12.12
C ALA A 148 -20.59 0.75 -11.04
N PHE A 149 -19.34 0.60 -10.57
CA PHE A 149 -18.70 1.54 -9.65
C PHE A 149 -18.58 2.94 -10.25
N ILE A 150 -18.09 3.07 -11.50
CA ILE A 150 -17.96 4.38 -12.18
C ILE A 150 -19.34 5.06 -12.32
N ILE A 151 -20.36 4.30 -12.71
CA ILE A 151 -21.72 4.83 -12.87
C ILE A 151 -22.28 5.28 -11.52
N TRP A 152 -22.09 4.49 -10.46
CA TRP A 152 -22.53 4.83 -9.11
C TRP A 152 -21.85 6.10 -8.60
N GLU A 153 -20.52 6.17 -8.72
CA GLU A 153 -19.74 7.33 -8.32
C GLU A 153 -20.11 8.60 -9.08
N SER A 154 -20.46 8.50 -10.37
CA SER A 154 -20.92 9.65 -11.15
C SER A 154 -22.23 10.26 -10.62
N ARG A 155 -23.01 9.48 -9.84
CA ARG A 155 -24.32 9.87 -9.27
C ARG A 155 -24.30 10.07 -7.75
N ALA A 156 -23.24 9.67 -7.06
CA ALA A 156 -23.15 9.74 -5.60
C ALA A 156 -23.06 11.19 -5.10
N LYS A 157 -23.82 11.52 -4.04
CA LYS A 157 -23.84 12.86 -3.42
C LYS A 157 -22.53 13.21 -2.68
N GLN A 158 -21.74 12.20 -2.29
CA GLN A 158 -20.41 12.33 -1.68
C GLN A 158 -19.50 11.26 -2.29
N PRO A 159 -18.95 11.51 -3.50
CA PRO A 159 -18.12 10.53 -4.19
C PRO A 159 -16.81 10.30 -3.40
N ILE A 160 -16.39 9.04 -3.30
CA ILE A 160 -15.12 8.63 -2.68
C ILE A 160 -13.94 9.12 -3.55
N ILE A 161 -14.13 9.08 -4.87
CA ILE A 161 -13.23 9.62 -5.88
C ILE A 161 -14.05 10.60 -6.72
N PRO A 162 -13.73 11.91 -6.71
CA PRO A 162 -14.39 12.83 -7.60
C PRO A 162 -14.05 12.44 -9.06
N VAL A 163 -14.96 11.76 -9.75
CA VAL A 163 -14.79 11.30 -11.15
C VAL A 163 -14.39 12.45 -12.08
N LYS A 164 -14.82 13.67 -11.78
CA LYS A 164 -14.41 14.90 -12.49
C LYS A 164 -12.92 15.21 -12.38
N LEU A 165 -12.28 14.83 -11.27
CA LEU A 165 -10.84 14.98 -11.06
C LEU A 165 -10.08 13.92 -11.86
N LEU A 166 -10.59 12.69 -11.92
CA LEU A 166 -10.05 11.65 -12.78
C LEU A 166 -10.13 12.04 -14.25
N MET A 167 -11.16 12.76 -14.71
CA MET A 167 -11.22 13.21 -16.12
C MET A 167 -10.10 14.17 -16.55
N HIS A 168 -9.35 14.76 -15.63
CA HIS A 168 -8.18 15.56 -16.00
C HIS A 168 -7.02 14.67 -16.48
N ARG A 169 -6.52 14.96 -17.69
CA ARG A 169 -5.41 14.22 -18.32
C ARG A 169 -4.17 14.10 -17.43
N THR A 170 -3.86 15.14 -16.67
CA THR A 170 -2.74 15.14 -15.71
C THR A 170 -2.94 14.15 -14.58
N VAL A 171 -4.17 14.00 -14.07
CA VAL A 171 -4.50 13.09 -12.98
C VAL A 171 -4.49 11.65 -13.46
N ILE A 172 -5.12 11.34 -14.60
CA ILE A 172 -5.04 9.99 -15.20
C ILE A 172 -3.59 9.61 -15.51
N ALA A 173 -2.80 10.51 -16.11
CA ALA A 173 -1.41 10.23 -16.42
C ALA A 173 -0.58 9.95 -15.16
N ALA A 174 -0.78 10.74 -14.09
CA ALA A 174 -0.13 10.51 -12.80
C ALA A 174 -0.56 9.17 -12.17
N CYS A 175 -1.85 8.85 -12.18
CA CYS A 175 -2.38 7.58 -11.68
C CYS A 175 -1.82 6.39 -12.45
N LEU A 176 -1.77 6.46 -13.79
CA LEU A 176 -1.25 5.40 -14.64
C LEU A 176 0.27 5.23 -14.45
N CYS A 177 1.00 6.33 -14.34
CA CYS A 177 2.43 6.31 -14.02
C CYS A 177 2.69 5.64 -12.66
N ASN A 178 1.90 5.98 -11.64
CA ASN A 178 2.01 5.37 -10.32
C ASN A 178 1.65 3.86 -10.34
N PHE A 179 0.62 3.49 -11.11
CA PHE A 179 0.22 2.10 -11.30
C PHE A 179 1.35 1.27 -11.93
N LEU A 180 1.90 1.72 -13.06
CA LEU A 180 3.00 1.05 -13.75
C LEU A 180 4.26 1.00 -12.87
N SER A 181 4.59 2.09 -12.18
CA SER A 181 5.74 2.14 -11.27
C SER A 181 5.61 1.12 -10.14
N THR A 182 4.43 1.03 -9.51
CA THR A 182 4.15 0.06 -8.44
C THR A 182 4.21 -1.38 -8.97
N MET A 183 3.74 -1.62 -10.20
CA MET A 183 3.82 -2.93 -10.86
C MET A 183 5.28 -3.37 -11.06
N VAL A 184 6.16 -2.47 -11.52
CA VAL A 184 7.59 -2.76 -11.67
C VAL A 184 8.25 -3.04 -10.32
N ILE A 185 7.94 -2.24 -9.29
CA ILE A 185 8.48 -2.43 -7.93
C ILE A 185 8.07 -3.79 -7.37
N MET A 186 6.79 -4.16 -7.49
CA MET A 186 6.31 -5.46 -7.01
C MET A 186 6.91 -6.62 -7.81
N MET A 187 7.03 -6.49 -9.13
CA MET A 187 7.69 -7.49 -9.97
C MET A 187 9.14 -7.72 -9.51
N ALA A 188 9.91 -6.65 -9.31
CA ALA A 188 11.29 -6.76 -8.82
C ALA A 188 11.35 -7.38 -7.42
N LEU A 189 10.45 -7.01 -6.52
CA LEU A 189 10.42 -7.50 -5.14
C LEU A 189 10.18 -9.01 -5.04
N PHE A 190 9.44 -9.61 -5.98
CA PHE A 190 9.22 -11.05 -6.03
C PHE A 190 10.24 -11.80 -6.88
N TYR A 191 10.53 -11.34 -8.11
CA TYR A 191 11.38 -12.07 -9.05
C TYR A 191 12.86 -12.02 -8.68
N VAL A 192 13.36 -10.90 -8.14
CA VAL A 192 14.78 -10.77 -7.80
C VAL A 192 15.19 -11.75 -6.69
N PRO A 193 14.52 -11.82 -5.53
CA PRO A 193 14.89 -12.81 -4.51
C PRO A 193 14.67 -14.25 -4.99
N LEU A 194 13.63 -14.52 -5.78
CA LEU A 194 13.39 -15.85 -6.33
C LEU A 194 14.52 -16.28 -7.27
N TYR A 195 14.98 -15.39 -8.15
CA TYR A 195 16.12 -15.64 -9.03
C TYR A 195 17.42 -15.88 -8.25
N LEU A 196 17.67 -15.09 -7.20
CA LEU A 196 18.85 -15.27 -6.35
C LEU A 196 18.82 -16.60 -5.59
N GLN A 197 17.64 -17.04 -5.14
CA GLN A 197 17.46 -18.36 -4.51
C GLN A 197 17.69 -19.52 -5.49
N VAL A 198 17.27 -19.39 -6.76
CA VAL A 198 17.50 -20.41 -7.80
C VAL A 198 18.99 -20.55 -8.14
N ILE A 199 19.78 -19.47 -8.01
CA ILE A 199 21.24 -19.50 -8.18
C ILE A 199 21.95 -20.17 -6.99
N GLY A 200 21.22 -20.53 -5.92
CA GLY A 200 21.76 -21.26 -4.76
C GLY A 200 22.29 -20.36 -3.65
N LEU A 201 21.97 -19.06 -3.66
CA LEU A 201 22.27 -18.16 -2.55
C LEU A 201 21.28 -18.39 -1.40
N SER A 202 21.76 -18.27 -0.16
CA SER A 202 20.93 -18.33 1.05
C SER A 202 19.91 -17.18 1.06
N ALA A 203 18.80 -17.35 1.79
CA ALA A 203 17.77 -16.30 1.91
C ALA A 203 18.35 -15.03 2.58
N THR A 204 19.32 -15.19 3.49
CA THR A 204 20.07 -14.09 4.09
C THR A 204 20.87 -13.29 3.06
N ASP A 205 21.60 -13.95 2.14
CA ASP A 205 22.39 -13.25 1.12
C ASP A 205 21.51 -12.51 0.11
N ALA A 206 20.37 -13.09 -0.26
CA ALA A 206 19.39 -12.42 -1.10
C ALA A 206 18.80 -11.18 -0.41
N GLY A 207 18.48 -11.28 0.88
CA GLY A 207 18.04 -10.16 1.70
C GLY A 207 19.09 -9.05 1.81
N LEU A 208 20.37 -9.41 2.03
CA LEU A 208 21.47 -8.46 2.10
C LEU A 208 21.68 -7.70 0.77
N ARG A 209 21.53 -8.38 -0.36
CA ARG A 209 21.67 -7.76 -1.70
C ARG A 209 20.46 -6.92 -2.10
N LEU A 210 19.31 -7.10 -1.45
CA LEU A 210 18.12 -6.27 -1.62
C LEU A 210 18.13 -5.01 -0.74
N LEU A 211 19.00 -4.94 0.29
CA LEU A 211 19.16 -3.76 1.15
C LEU A 211 19.44 -2.43 0.44
N PRO A 212 20.18 -2.36 -0.68
CA PRO A 212 20.41 -1.10 -1.38
C PRO A 212 19.14 -0.52 -2.01
N SER A 213 18.12 -1.33 -2.29
CA SER A 213 16.91 -0.87 -2.97
C SER A 213 16.09 0.13 -2.11
N PRO A 214 15.75 -0.17 -0.85
CA PRO A 214 15.08 0.82 0.02
C PRO A 214 15.94 2.05 0.35
N LEU A 215 17.28 1.91 0.39
CA LEU A 215 18.19 3.05 0.54
C LEU A 215 18.08 4.00 -0.65
N GLY A 216 18.10 3.46 -1.87
CA GLY A 216 17.89 4.21 -3.10
C GLY A 216 16.55 4.94 -3.07
N ILE A 217 15.47 4.25 -2.72
CA ILE A 217 14.13 4.85 -2.61
C ILE A 217 14.13 6.01 -1.60
N SER A 218 14.75 5.83 -0.44
CA SER A 218 14.81 6.85 0.61
C SER A 218 15.60 8.09 0.17
N VAL A 219 16.76 7.90 -0.45
CA VAL A 219 17.64 8.98 -0.92
C VAL A 219 16.99 9.73 -2.10
N PHE A 220 16.46 9.01 -3.09
CA PHE A 220 15.77 9.63 -4.22
C PHE A 220 14.47 10.32 -3.81
N SER A 221 13.69 9.73 -2.89
CA SER A 221 12.47 10.36 -2.37
C SER A 221 12.77 11.68 -1.65
N LEU A 222 13.85 11.72 -0.86
CA LEU A 222 14.32 12.96 -0.23
C LEU A 222 14.82 13.98 -1.26
N GLY A 223 15.59 13.52 -2.23
CA GLY A 223 16.10 14.35 -3.33
C GLY A 223 14.97 15.02 -4.10
N CYS A 224 13.95 14.25 -4.50
CA CYS A 224 12.74 14.78 -5.14
C CYS A 224 11.98 15.76 -4.25
N GLY A 225 11.82 15.46 -2.95
CA GLY A 225 11.16 16.35 -1.99
C GLY A 225 11.90 17.68 -1.80
N TYR A 226 13.23 17.64 -1.76
CA TYR A 226 14.07 18.84 -1.69
C TYR A 226 14.06 19.64 -3.00
N LEU A 227 14.12 18.96 -4.14
CA LEU A 227 14.03 19.58 -5.46
C LEU A 227 12.69 20.31 -5.64
N MET A 228 11.56 19.68 -5.31
CA MET A 228 10.23 20.33 -5.32
C MET A 228 10.18 21.58 -4.43
N LYS A 229 10.80 21.52 -3.23
CA LYS A 229 10.88 22.68 -2.33
C LYS A 229 11.66 23.83 -2.96
N LYS A 230 12.76 23.52 -3.67
CA LYS A 230 13.66 24.50 -4.29
C LYS A 230 13.09 25.08 -5.59
N THR A 231 12.42 24.28 -6.42
CA THR A 231 11.88 24.72 -7.72
C THR A 231 10.48 25.32 -7.62
N GLY A 232 9.71 25.05 -6.55
CA GLY A 232 8.36 25.59 -6.37
C GLY A 232 7.33 25.10 -7.41
N ARG A 233 7.74 24.21 -8.32
CA ARG A 233 6.88 23.53 -9.28
C ARG A 233 6.56 22.14 -8.73
N TYR A 234 5.28 21.84 -8.62
CA TYR A 234 4.80 20.49 -8.36
C TYR A 234 5.15 19.65 -9.60
N LEU A 235 6.18 18.82 -9.49
CA LEU A 235 6.58 17.82 -10.48
C LEU A 235 5.76 16.54 -10.24
#